data_AF-N9L6F0-F1
#
_entry.id   AF-N9L6F0-F1
#
_cell.length_a   1.000
_cell.length_b   1.000
_cell.length_c   1.000
_cell.angle_alpha   90.00
_cell.angle_beta   90.00
_cell.angle_gamma   90.00
#
_symmetry.space_group_name_H-M   'P 1'
#
loop_
_entity.id
_entity.type
_entity.pdbx_description
1 polymer ?
#
loop_
_entity_poly.entity_id
_entity_poly.type
_entity_poly.pdbx_seq_one_letter_code
_entity_poly.pdbx_strand_id
1 'polypeptide(L)'
;MNKIFSLGLLNLISIGLTACSGCPMIAGCNGTDRSPYFITAMSSQARVIPIPPQTKLIYKSQHFKQEFQQTHALKEQNLTGIALPENTAILWGGMPVERFIQYADPAMKGFTVYPATGFKSEQSNAFLNLWKSCESDLSIYLKNPNDWSFNPSNMQIRGCGVNIQQRSEYTDDELRQNQADEFLRKINQALQQLPKQQNYPVLRRSSK
;
A
#
# COMPACT_ATOMS: atom_id res chain seq x y z
N MET A 1 20.93 -37.95 -61.70
CA MET A 1 19.55 -37.97 -61.15
C MET A 1 19.56 -37.33 -59.77
N ASN A 2 18.67 -36.35 -59.55
CA ASN A 2 18.25 -35.66 -58.30
C ASN A 2 19.33 -34.95 -57.44
N LYS A 3 19.44 -33.61 -57.48
CA LYS A 3 18.74 -32.58 -56.64
C LYS A 3 18.87 -32.89 -55.14
N ILE A 4 19.40 -32.00 -54.28
CA ILE A 4 18.69 -30.87 -53.64
C ILE A 4 19.70 -29.93 -52.95
N PHE A 5 19.48 -28.62 -53.09
CA PHE A 5 20.04 -27.51 -52.30
C PHE A 5 19.50 -27.53 -50.85
N SER A 6 20.31 -27.18 -49.85
CA SER A 6 19.77 -26.54 -48.63
C SER A 6 20.84 -25.72 -47.90
N LEU A 7 20.65 -24.40 -47.93
CA LEU A 7 21.22 -23.44 -47.00
C LEU A 7 20.60 -23.68 -45.62
N GLY A 8 21.43 -23.92 -44.60
CA GLY A 8 21.01 -23.89 -43.20
C GLY A 8 21.65 -22.69 -42.49
N LEU A 9 20.84 -21.66 -42.22
CA LEU A 9 21.18 -20.49 -41.41
C LEU A 9 21.70 -20.91 -40.02
N LEU A 10 22.88 -20.43 -39.65
CA LEU A 10 23.35 -20.36 -38.26
C LEU A 10 22.64 -19.20 -37.55
N ASN A 11 21.52 -19.50 -36.88
CA ASN A 11 20.83 -18.57 -36.00
C ASN A 11 21.65 -18.38 -34.71
N LEU A 12 22.16 -17.17 -34.51
CA LEU A 12 22.70 -16.68 -33.25
C LEU A 12 21.54 -16.55 -32.24
N ILE A 13 21.46 -17.48 -31.29
CA ILE A 13 20.53 -17.38 -30.16
C ILE A 13 21.04 -16.28 -29.23
N SER A 14 20.45 -15.09 -29.36
CA SER A 14 20.62 -14.01 -28.40
C SER A 14 19.89 -14.39 -27.11
N ILE A 15 20.63 -14.91 -26.13
CA ILE A 15 20.10 -15.12 -24.78
C ILE A 15 19.98 -13.73 -24.15
N GLY A 16 18.82 -13.10 -24.34
CA GLY A 16 18.44 -11.92 -23.58
C GLY A 16 18.30 -12.32 -22.11
N LEU A 17 19.28 -11.94 -21.30
CA LEU A 17 19.18 -11.94 -19.85
C LEU A 17 18.13 -10.88 -19.47
N THR A 18 16.86 -11.27 -19.45
CA THR A 18 15.81 -10.48 -18.82
C THR A 18 16.14 -10.40 -17.34
N ALA A 19 16.50 -9.20 -16.89
CA ALA A 19 16.68 -8.87 -15.50
C ALA A 19 15.48 -9.39 -14.69
N CYS A 20 15.76 -10.17 -13.64
CA CYS A 20 14.77 -10.57 -12.65
C CYS A 20 14.32 -9.34 -11.87
N SER A 21 13.38 -8.58 -12.42
CA SER A 21 12.57 -7.64 -11.65
C SER A 21 11.81 -8.44 -10.60
N GLY A 22 12.16 -8.25 -9.33
CA GLY A 22 11.63 -8.99 -8.20
C GLY A 22 10.10 -9.02 -8.20
N CYS A 23 9.56 -10.22 -8.29
CA CYS A 23 8.13 -10.46 -8.13
C CYS A 23 7.80 -10.33 -6.63
N PRO A 24 6.94 -9.40 -6.19
CA PRO A 24 6.56 -9.31 -4.78
C PRO A 24 5.81 -10.59 -4.38
N MET A 25 6.28 -11.25 -3.32
CA MET A 25 5.87 -12.58 -2.85
C MET A 25 4.41 -12.73 -2.38
N ILE A 26 3.53 -11.78 -2.66
CA ILE A 26 2.12 -11.86 -2.21
C ILE A 26 1.27 -12.68 -3.19
N ALA A 27 1.71 -12.76 -4.45
CA ALA A 27 1.35 -13.84 -5.35
C ALA A 27 2.50 -14.00 -6.35
N GLY A 28 3.07 -15.20 -6.48
CA GLY A 28 4.01 -15.48 -7.58
C GLY A 28 3.39 -15.01 -8.90
N CYS A 29 4.22 -14.59 -9.86
CA CYS A 29 3.86 -13.79 -11.04
C CYS A 29 2.77 -14.34 -12.00
N ASN A 30 2.03 -15.40 -11.62
CA ASN A 30 0.86 -15.97 -12.28
C ASN A 30 -0.21 -16.53 -11.29
N GLY A 31 -0.14 -16.23 -9.99
CA GLY A 31 -1.07 -16.74 -8.97
C GLY A 31 -2.16 -15.71 -8.60
N THR A 32 -3.40 -16.16 -8.42
CA THR A 32 -4.41 -15.37 -7.70
C THR A 32 -3.99 -15.23 -6.23
N ASP A 33 -4.06 -14.02 -5.67
CA ASP A 33 -3.89 -13.78 -4.23
C ASP A 33 -4.87 -14.67 -3.44
N ARG A 34 -4.32 -15.67 -2.74
CA ARG A 34 -5.09 -16.63 -1.93
C ARG A 34 -5.21 -16.21 -0.47
N SER A 35 -4.73 -15.02 -0.12
CA SER A 35 -4.73 -14.55 1.26
C SER A 35 -6.14 -14.64 1.86
N PRO A 36 -6.29 -15.19 3.07
CA PRO A 36 -7.58 -15.27 3.71
C PRO A 36 -8.13 -13.86 3.97
N TYR A 37 -9.42 -13.66 3.72
CA TYR A 37 -10.08 -12.39 3.94
C TYR A 37 -11.49 -12.53 4.51
N PHE A 38 -11.99 -11.49 5.17
CA PHE A 38 -13.36 -11.42 5.70
C PHE A 38 -14.02 -10.13 5.23
N ILE A 39 -15.30 -10.20 4.85
CA ILE A 39 -16.10 -9.02 4.50
C ILE A 39 -16.98 -8.66 5.70
N THR A 40 -16.84 -7.43 6.20
CA THR A 40 -17.62 -6.98 7.37
C THR A 40 -19.11 -6.82 7.02
N ALA A 41 -20.00 -7.40 7.82
CA ALA A 41 -21.45 -7.22 7.63
C ALA A 41 -21.96 -5.88 8.21
N MET A 42 -21.28 -5.35 9.22
CA MET A 42 -21.64 -4.14 9.95
C MET A 42 -20.41 -3.22 10.10
N SER A 43 -20.64 -1.94 10.41
CA SER A 43 -19.56 -1.04 10.84
C SER A 43 -18.85 -1.62 12.06
N SER A 44 -17.53 -1.57 12.05
CA SER A 44 -16.69 -2.10 13.12
C SER A 44 -15.39 -1.30 13.22
N GLN A 45 -14.37 -1.86 13.88
CA GLN A 45 -13.05 -1.27 13.99
C GLN A 45 -11.99 -2.29 13.56
N ALA A 46 -10.96 -1.83 12.85
CA ALA A 46 -9.77 -2.61 12.52
C ALA A 46 -8.53 -1.72 12.62
N ARG A 47 -7.50 -2.19 13.33
CA ARG A 47 -6.26 -1.47 13.67
C ARG A 47 -6.53 -0.07 14.21
N VAL A 48 -7.52 0.02 15.10
CA VAL A 48 -8.01 1.26 15.71
C VAL A 48 -8.79 2.19 14.75
N ILE A 49 -8.89 1.87 13.46
CA ILE A 49 -9.65 2.64 12.47
C ILE A 49 -11.11 2.19 12.45
N PRO A 50 -12.09 3.08 12.62
CA PRO A 50 -13.50 2.78 12.35
C PRO A 50 -13.72 2.50 10.86
N ILE A 51 -14.33 1.37 10.53
CA ILE A 51 -14.55 0.93 9.15
C ILE A 51 -16.04 0.72 8.86
N PRO A 52 -16.51 1.06 7.64
CA PRO A 52 -17.89 0.82 7.23
C PRO A 52 -18.16 -0.69 7.00
N PRO A 53 -19.45 -1.09 6.87
CA PRO A 53 -19.79 -2.41 6.36
C PRO A 53 -19.21 -2.60 4.95
N GLN A 54 -19.16 -3.86 4.51
CA GLN A 54 -18.59 -4.30 3.24
C GLN A 54 -17.08 -4.02 3.10
N THR A 55 -16.37 -3.79 4.21
CA THR A 55 -14.92 -3.65 4.22
C THR A 55 -14.27 -5.02 4.13
N LYS A 56 -13.29 -5.18 3.24
CA LYS A 56 -12.48 -6.38 3.11
C LYS A 56 -11.27 -6.31 4.05
N LEU A 57 -11.28 -7.18 5.05
CA LEU A 57 -10.16 -7.42 5.97
C LEU A 57 -9.30 -8.55 5.44
N ILE A 58 -8.04 -8.29 5.15
CA ILE A 58 -7.09 -9.25 4.56
C ILE A 58 -6.12 -9.69 5.66
N TYR A 59 -5.84 -10.99 5.73
CA TYR A 59 -5.02 -11.58 6.79
C TYR A 59 -3.84 -12.37 6.22
N LYS A 60 -2.78 -12.47 7.02
CA LYS A 60 -1.71 -13.44 6.82
C LYS A 60 -2.27 -14.86 6.98
N SER A 61 -2.00 -15.74 6.00
CA SER A 61 -2.34 -17.16 6.13
C SER A 61 -1.54 -17.79 7.28
N GLN A 62 -2.23 -18.50 8.17
CA GLN A 62 -1.60 -19.20 9.29
C GLN A 62 -1.33 -20.68 8.97
N HIS A 63 -2.22 -21.30 8.18
CA HIS A 63 -2.16 -22.71 7.79
C HIS A 63 -2.64 -22.88 6.34
N PHE A 64 -2.19 -23.92 5.65
CA PHE A 64 -2.46 -24.16 4.22
C PHE A 64 -3.94 -24.23 3.80
N LYS A 65 -4.87 -24.48 4.75
CA LYS A 65 -6.31 -24.51 4.47
C LYS A 65 -6.98 -23.14 4.58
N GLN A 66 -6.27 -22.14 5.11
CA GLN A 66 -6.81 -20.82 5.40
C GLN A 66 -6.51 -19.90 4.23
N GLU A 67 -7.33 -20.03 3.19
CA GLU A 67 -7.26 -19.27 1.94
C GLU A 67 -8.63 -18.63 1.62
N PHE A 68 -8.63 -17.54 0.84
CA PHE A 68 -9.85 -16.87 0.33
C PHE A 68 -10.83 -16.38 1.41
N GLN A 69 -12.12 -16.27 1.09
CA GLN A 69 -13.12 -15.72 2.01
C GLN A 69 -13.37 -16.62 3.21
N GLN A 70 -13.34 -16.03 4.40
CA GLN A 70 -13.63 -16.67 5.67
C GLN A 70 -15.08 -16.38 6.09
N THR A 71 -15.67 -17.30 6.86
CA THR A 71 -17.04 -17.13 7.41
C THR A 71 -17.11 -16.17 8.59
N HIS A 72 -15.97 -15.91 9.23
CA HIS A 72 -15.84 -15.02 10.39
C HIS A 72 -14.51 -14.26 10.33
N ALA A 73 -14.44 -13.14 11.04
CA ALA A 73 -13.21 -12.37 11.19
C ALA A 73 -12.13 -13.19 11.91
N LEU A 74 -10.92 -13.17 11.37
CA LEU A 74 -9.76 -13.81 12.00
C LEU A 74 -9.11 -12.87 13.02
N LYS A 75 -8.14 -13.40 13.78
CA LYS A 75 -7.40 -12.61 14.79
C LYS A 75 -6.76 -11.39 14.14
N GLU A 76 -7.09 -10.21 14.67
CA GLU A 76 -6.65 -8.92 14.16
C GLU A 76 -5.12 -8.76 14.12
N GLN A 77 -4.39 -9.41 15.01
CA GLN A 77 -2.93 -9.46 14.98
C GLN A 77 -2.36 -9.94 13.64
N ASN A 78 -3.12 -10.77 12.89
CA ASN A 78 -2.73 -11.28 11.57
C ASN A 78 -3.25 -10.41 10.42
N LEU A 79 -3.94 -9.30 10.70
CA LEU A 79 -4.46 -8.42 9.67
C LEU A 79 -3.31 -7.74 8.94
N THR A 80 -3.25 -7.97 7.63
CA THR A 80 -2.26 -7.44 6.69
C THR A 80 -2.85 -6.39 5.76
N GLY A 81 -4.17 -6.24 5.70
CA GLY A 81 -4.77 -5.19 4.89
C GLY A 81 -6.22 -4.88 5.24
N ILE A 82 -6.62 -3.65 4.91
CA ILE A 82 -7.98 -3.15 5.00
C ILE A 82 -8.28 -2.52 3.63
N ALA A 83 -9.29 -3.00 2.92
CA ALA A 83 -9.75 -2.41 1.67
C ALA A 83 -11.24 -2.06 1.80
N LEU A 84 -11.57 -0.79 1.57
CA LEU A 84 -12.93 -0.30 1.60
C LEU A 84 -13.71 -0.77 0.36
N PRO A 85 -15.05 -0.85 0.44
CA PRO A 85 -15.86 -1.18 -0.73
C PRO A 85 -15.72 -0.10 -1.82
N GLU A 86 -16.06 -0.45 -3.05
CA GLU A 86 -16.05 0.48 -4.17
C GLU A 86 -16.86 1.76 -3.86
N ASN A 87 -16.45 2.86 -4.49
CA ASN A 87 -17.09 4.17 -4.31
C ASN A 87 -17.17 4.63 -2.84
N THR A 88 -16.31 4.10 -1.97
CA THR A 88 -16.25 4.46 -0.55
C THR A 88 -14.81 4.83 -0.15
N ALA A 89 -14.68 5.89 0.63
CA ALA A 89 -13.42 6.31 1.22
C ALA A 89 -13.61 6.62 2.70
N ILE A 90 -12.53 6.58 3.47
CA ILE A 90 -12.47 7.17 4.81
C ILE A 90 -11.57 8.39 4.73
N LEU A 91 -11.91 9.46 5.44
CA LEU A 91 -11.00 10.58 5.63
C LEU A 91 -9.93 10.19 6.67
N TRP A 92 -8.70 9.97 6.24
CA TRP A 92 -7.54 9.62 7.09
C TRP A 92 -6.45 10.69 6.91
N GLY A 93 -6.07 11.37 7.99
CA GLY A 93 -5.16 12.51 7.93
C GLY A 93 -5.67 13.69 7.11
N GLY A 94 -6.99 13.75 6.84
CA GLY A 94 -7.62 14.71 5.93
C GLY A 94 -7.60 14.31 4.45
N MET A 95 -7.05 13.14 4.11
CA MET A 95 -7.06 12.57 2.76
C MET A 95 -8.15 11.48 2.66
N PRO A 96 -9.00 11.48 1.64
CA PRO A 96 -9.83 10.33 1.31
C PRO A 96 -8.94 9.14 0.94
N VAL A 97 -9.06 8.03 1.66
CA VAL A 97 -8.29 6.80 1.43
C VAL A 97 -9.22 5.61 1.28
N GLU A 98 -8.83 4.65 0.44
CA GLU A 98 -9.62 3.46 0.14
C GLU A 98 -8.98 2.17 0.65
N ARG A 99 -7.67 2.19 0.96
CA ARG A 99 -6.95 0.95 1.29
C ARG A 99 -5.71 1.19 2.14
N PHE A 100 -5.43 0.23 3.01
CA PHE A 100 -4.25 0.13 3.86
C PHE A 100 -3.64 -1.27 3.67
N ILE A 101 -2.33 -1.36 3.42
CA ILE A 101 -1.64 -2.64 3.20
C ILE A 101 -0.37 -2.67 4.02
N GLN A 102 -0.24 -3.62 4.94
CA GLN A 102 0.97 -3.87 5.70
C GLN A 102 2.12 -4.24 4.75
N TYR A 103 3.34 -3.83 5.10
CA TYR A 103 4.51 -4.29 4.36
C TYR A 103 4.64 -5.82 4.38
N ALA A 104 5.09 -6.38 3.27
CA ALA A 104 5.31 -7.83 3.14
C ALA A 104 6.46 -8.32 4.05
N ASP A 105 7.48 -7.48 4.24
CA ASP A 105 8.61 -7.77 5.13
C ASP A 105 8.18 -7.61 6.60
N PRO A 106 8.19 -8.70 7.40
CA PRO A 106 7.83 -8.64 8.82
C PRO A 106 8.76 -7.75 9.66
N ALA A 107 9.99 -7.49 9.20
CA ALA A 107 10.92 -6.58 9.88
C ALA A 107 10.47 -5.12 9.78
N MET A 108 9.73 -4.78 8.71
CA MET A 108 9.20 -3.44 8.51
C MET A 108 7.89 -3.23 9.28
N LYS A 109 7.95 -2.41 10.33
CA LYS A 109 6.79 -2.04 11.14
C LYS A 109 6.03 -0.89 10.48
N GLY A 110 5.05 -1.21 9.65
CA GLY A 110 4.23 -0.18 9.02
C GLY A 110 3.34 -0.69 7.90
N PHE A 111 2.80 0.26 7.13
CA PHE A 111 1.87 -0.01 6.04
C PHE A 111 1.95 1.07 4.97
N THR A 112 1.46 0.75 3.79
CA THR A 112 1.17 1.71 2.73
C THR A 112 -0.31 2.10 2.77
N VAL A 113 -0.62 3.39 2.68
CA VAL A 113 -1.99 3.92 2.58
C VAL A 113 -2.24 4.52 1.21
N TYR A 114 -3.35 4.12 0.59
CA TYR A 114 -3.71 4.47 -0.78
C TYR A 114 -4.85 5.50 -0.79
N PRO A 115 -4.64 6.68 -1.40
CA PRO A 115 -5.70 7.65 -1.65
C PRO A 115 -6.82 7.04 -2.50
N ALA A 116 -8.06 7.45 -2.22
CA ALA A 116 -9.22 7.01 -2.97
C ALA A 116 -9.38 7.81 -4.27
N THR A 117 -9.61 7.14 -5.39
CA THR A 117 -9.71 7.81 -6.69
C THR A 117 -11.04 8.55 -6.86
N GLY A 118 -10.97 9.79 -7.33
CA GLY A 118 -12.16 10.61 -7.64
C GLY A 118 -12.91 11.13 -6.41
N PHE A 119 -12.27 11.12 -5.24
CA PHE A 119 -12.70 11.87 -4.06
C PHE A 119 -11.89 13.16 -3.94
N LYS A 120 -12.53 14.25 -3.52
CA LYS A 120 -11.84 15.50 -3.23
C LYS A 120 -11.53 15.59 -1.74
N SER A 121 -10.33 16.06 -1.42
CA SER A 121 -9.97 16.48 -0.07
C SER A 121 -10.28 17.98 0.05
N GLU A 122 -11.35 18.32 0.76
CA GLU A 122 -11.79 19.71 1.01
C GLU A 122 -10.89 20.43 2.04
N GLN A 123 -10.09 19.68 2.80
CA GLN A 123 -9.18 20.25 3.79
C GLN A 123 -7.80 20.51 3.17
N SER A 124 -7.16 21.59 3.62
CA SER A 124 -5.82 21.98 3.21
C SER A 124 -4.98 22.32 4.44
N ASN A 125 -3.81 21.72 4.52
CA ASN A 125 -2.76 22.03 5.48
C ASN A 125 -1.40 21.64 4.86
N ALA A 126 -0.30 22.02 5.49
CA ALA A 126 1.04 21.76 4.95
C ALA A 126 1.30 20.27 4.67
N PHE A 127 0.84 19.38 5.56
CA PHE A 127 0.99 17.93 5.38
C PHE A 127 0.18 17.42 4.18
N LEU A 128 -1.10 17.82 4.08
CA LEU A 128 -1.98 17.42 2.98
C LEU A 128 -1.49 17.96 1.63
N ASN A 129 -0.95 19.17 1.59
CA ASN A 129 -0.41 19.73 0.35
C ASN A 129 0.82 18.96 -0.12
N LEU A 130 1.69 18.56 0.81
CA LEU A 130 2.83 17.70 0.51
C LEU A 130 2.39 16.30 0.05
N TRP A 131 1.43 15.68 0.74
CA TRP A 131 0.88 14.40 0.29
C TRP A 131 0.24 14.51 -1.10
N LYS A 132 -0.59 15.54 -1.35
CA LYS A 132 -1.21 15.78 -2.66
C LYS A 132 -0.15 15.93 -3.77
N SER A 133 0.98 16.60 -3.49
CA SER A 133 2.06 16.75 -4.48
C SER A 133 2.78 15.46 -4.86
N CYS A 134 2.58 14.38 -4.11
CA CYS A 134 3.13 13.08 -4.50
C CYS A 134 2.31 12.36 -5.55
N GLU A 135 1.02 12.72 -5.67
CA GLU A 135 0.07 12.05 -6.56
C GLU A 135 0.05 10.52 -6.39
N SER A 136 0.35 10.03 -5.18
CA SER A 136 0.55 8.61 -4.87
C SER A 136 0.20 8.27 -3.42
N ASP A 137 0.30 6.99 -3.10
CA ASP A 137 0.29 6.42 -1.77
C ASP A 137 1.41 6.93 -0.85
N LEU A 138 1.20 6.77 0.46
CA LEU A 138 2.24 7.00 1.48
C LEU A 138 2.71 5.68 2.07
N SER A 139 4.03 5.53 2.17
CA SER A 139 4.68 4.52 2.99
C SER A 139 4.80 5.06 4.42
N ILE A 140 4.13 4.41 5.38
CA ILE A 140 4.10 4.77 6.79
C ILE A 140 4.95 3.78 7.59
N TYR A 141 5.81 4.28 8.48
CA TYR A 141 6.39 3.52 9.58
C TYR A 141 5.60 3.77 10.86
N LEU A 142 5.44 2.75 11.69
CA LEU A 142 4.74 2.79 12.97
C LEU A 142 5.66 2.40 14.13
N LYS A 143 5.58 3.15 15.24
CA LYS A 143 6.19 2.74 16.52
C LYS A 143 5.45 1.54 17.12
N ASN A 144 4.12 1.63 17.17
CA ASN A 144 3.20 0.54 17.51
C ASN A 144 2.50 0.04 16.24
N PRO A 145 2.86 -1.14 15.71
CA PRO A 145 2.32 -1.66 14.45
C PRO A 145 0.84 -2.07 14.52
N ASN A 146 0.24 -2.12 15.71
CA ASN A 146 -1.17 -2.48 15.88
C ASN A 146 -2.12 -1.27 15.84
N ASP A 147 -1.59 -0.04 15.86
CA ASP A 147 -2.38 1.20 15.80
C ASP A 147 -2.14 1.90 14.46
N TRP A 148 -3.08 1.74 13.52
CA TRP A 148 -3.03 2.36 12.19
C TRP A 148 -3.85 3.66 12.14
N SER A 149 -4.39 4.11 13.28
CA SER A 149 -5.06 5.40 13.38
C SER A 149 -4.12 6.53 12.97
N PHE A 150 -4.69 7.63 12.47
CA PHE A 150 -3.89 8.81 12.16
C PHE A 150 -3.40 9.48 13.47
N ASN A 151 -2.24 9.03 13.95
CA ASN A 151 -1.58 9.47 15.16
C ASN A 151 -0.11 9.87 14.88
N PRO A 152 0.21 11.17 14.73
CA PRO A 152 1.58 11.65 14.46
C PRO A 152 2.63 11.17 15.45
N SER A 153 2.26 10.96 16.72
CA SER A 153 3.18 10.44 17.74
C SER A 153 3.60 8.98 17.49
N ASN A 154 2.78 8.22 16.76
CA ASN A 154 2.98 6.81 16.45
C ASN A 154 3.54 6.57 15.05
N MET A 155 3.65 7.59 14.19
CA MET A 155 3.96 7.37 12.78
C MET A 155 5.08 8.26 12.24
N GLN A 156 5.70 7.78 11.17
CA GLN A 156 6.65 8.52 10.35
C GLN A 156 6.38 8.20 8.88
N ILE A 157 6.39 9.21 8.01
CA ILE A 157 6.35 9.01 6.56
C ILE A 157 7.74 8.57 6.10
N ARG A 158 7.82 7.42 5.44
CA ARG A 158 9.05 6.87 4.87
C ARG A 158 9.08 6.91 3.35
N GLY A 159 7.96 7.21 2.71
CA GLY A 159 7.90 7.27 1.27
C GLY A 159 6.59 7.86 0.76
N CYS A 160 6.63 8.27 -0.50
CA CYS A 160 5.56 8.88 -1.27
C CYS A 160 5.65 8.35 -2.72
N GLY A 161 4.93 7.27 -3.02
CA GLY A 161 5.07 6.54 -4.28
C GLY A 161 6.50 6.04 -4.55
N VAL A 162 6.80 5.61 -5.77
CA VAL A 162 8.08 4.94 -6.10
C VAL A 162 9.30 5.87 -6.12
N ASN A 163 9.09 7.18 -6.32
CA ASN A 163 10.17 8.14 -6.56
C ASN A 163 10.71 8.79 -5.28
N ILE A 164 9.91 8.84 -4.23
CA ILE A 164 10.29 9.44 -2.95
C ILE A 164 10.27 8.32 -1.92
N GLN A 165 11.44 7.81 -1.58
CA GLN A 165 11.59 6.76 -0.58
C GLN A 165 12.74 7.13 0.33
N GLN A 166 12.67 6.66 1.57
CA GLN A 166 13.76 6.82 2.50
C GLN A 166 15.00 6.09 1.96
N ARG A 167 16.15 6.76 2.08
CA ARG A 167 17.45 6.23 1.66
C ARG A 167 17.68 4.81 2.21
N SER A 168 18.19 3.95 1.34
CA SER A 168 18.58 2.57 1.65
C SER A 168 19.98 2.27 1.10
N GLU A 169 20.49 1.07 1.36
CA GLU A 169 21.77 0.59 0.81
C GLU A 169 21.75 0.39 -0.72
N TYR A 170 20.56 0.35 -1.34
CA TYR A 170 20.37 0.12 -2.79
C TYR A 170 20.17 1.41 -3.57
N THR A 171 20.68 2.53 -3.06
CA THR A 171 20.29 3.85 -3.51
C THR A 171 21.49 4.67 -3.98
N ASP A 172 21.71 4.68 -5.30
CA ASP A 172 22.96 5.19 -5.89
C ASP A 172 22.92 6.64 -6.37
N ASP A 173 21.74 7.26 -6.50
CA ASP A 173 21.61 8.63 -7.02
C ASP A 173 21.50 9.67 -5.91
N GLU A 174 22.64 10.25 -5.53
CA GLU A 174 22.71 11.21 -4.43
C GLU A 174 21.81 12.44 -4.60
N LEU A 175 21.68 12.99 -5.81
CA LEU A 175 20.90 14.20 -6.05
C LEU A 175 19.40 13.93 -5.86
N ARG A 176 18.89 12.87 -6.48
CA ARG A 176 17.49 12.46 -6.30
C ARG A 176 17.21 12.09 -4.85
N GLN A 177 18.18 11.50 -4.15
CA GLN A 177 18.02 11.19 -2.73
C GLN A 177 18.00 12.39 -1.82
N ASN A 178 18.82 13.40 -2.08
CA ASN A 178 18.78 14.62 -1.27
C ASN A 178 17.41 15.33 -1.40
N GLN A 179 16.80 15.29 -2.58
CA GLN A 179 15.44 15.79 -2.79
C GLN A 179 14.39 14.95 -2.04
N ALA A 180 14.50 13.62 -2.10
CA ALA A 180 13.62 12.73 -1.35
C ALA A 180 13.76 12.92 0.16
N ASP A 181 14.98 13.03 0.68
CA ASP A 181 15.29 13.28 2.08
C ASP A 181 14.72 14.63 2.54
N GLU A 182 14.88 15.69 1.73
CA GLU A 182 14.29 16.99 2.04
C GLU A 182 12.76 16.94 2.06
N PHE A 183 12.14 16.27 1.09
CA PHE A 183 10.70 16.07 1.06
C PHE A 183 10.22 15.33 2.31
N LEU A 184 10.84 14.18 2.62
CA LEU A 184 10.50 13.36 3.78
C LEU A 184 10.67 14.12 5.08
N ARG A 185 11.71 14.96 5.19
CA ARG A 185 11.89 15.87 6.33
C ARG A 185 10.71 16.85 6.44
N LYS A 186 10.34 17.53 5.35
CA LYS A 186 9.23 18.52 5.33
C LYS A 186 7.89 17.89 5.67
N ILE A 187 7.54 16.75 5.06
CA ILE A 187 6.24 16.10 5.31
C ILE A 187 6.15 15.55 6.73
N ASN A 188 7.25 15.01 7.28
CA ASN A 188 7.26 14.59 8.68
C ASN A 188 7.19 15.78 9.65
N GLN A 189 7.88 16.88 9.37
CA GLN A 189 7.73 18.10 10.18
C GLN A 189 6.28 18.59 10.19
N ALA A 190 5.62 18.62 9.03
CA ALA A 190 4.22 19.00 8.91
C ALA A 190 3.28 18.02 9.61
N LEU A 191 3.52 16.71 9.48
CA LEU A 191 2.78 15.65 10.16
C LEU A 191 2.82 15.84 11.69
N GLN A 192 3.99 16.13 12.27
CA GLN A 192 4.15 16.29 13.72
C GLN A 192 3.41 17.52 14.28
N GLN A 193 2.97 18.47 13.44
CA GLN A 193 2.13 19.60 13.87
C GLN A 193 0.64 19.24 13.96
N LEU A 194 0.23 18.07 13.46
CA LEU A 194 -1.17 17.66 13.45
C LEU A 194 -1.53 16.94 14.76
N PRO A 195 -2.79 17.04 15.22
CA PRO A 195 -3.26 16.25 16.35
C PRO A 195 -3.53 14.80 15.93
N LYS A 196 -3.60 13.89 16.92
CA LYS A 196 -4.21 12.56 16.70
C LYS A 196 -5.67 12.75 16.26
N GLN A 197 -6.02 12.15 15.14
CA GLN A 197 -7.37 12.20 14.60
C GLN A 197 -8.32 11.33 15.43
N GLN A 198 -9.46 11.92 15.82
CA GLN A 198 -10.50 11.27 16.63
C GLN A 198 -11.63 10.68 15.80
N ASN A 199 -12.00 11.35 14.70
CA ASN A 199 -13.16 10.99 13.88
C ASN A 199 -12.72 10.63 12.46
N TYR A 200 -13.31 9.59 11.89
CA TYR A 200 -12.99 9.07 10.56
C TYR A 200 -14.24 9.09 9.66
N PRO A 201 -14.63 10.26 9.12
CA PRO A 201 -15.77 10.37 8.23
C PRO A 201 -15.68 9.38 7.06
N VAL A 202 -16.77 8.64 6.84
CA VAL A 202 -16.94 7.79 5.66
C VAL A 202 -17.55 8.62 4.54
N LEU A 203 -16.87 8.66 3.40
CA LEU A 203 -17.32 9.32 2.19
C LEU A 203 -17.84 8.26 1.22
N ARG A 204 -18.98 8.53 0.57
CA ARG A 204 -19.56 7.66 -0.44
C ARG A 204 -19.86 8.44 -1.70
N ARG A 205 -19.59 7.83 -2.84
CA ARG A 205 -20.06 8.31 -4.14
C ARG A 205 -21.24 7.46 -4.57
N SER A 206 -22.23 8.09 -5.18
CA SER A 206 -23.25 7.33 -5.91
C SER A 206 -22.57 6.61 -7.06
N SER A 207 -22.80 5.31 -7.19
CA SER A 207 -22.63 4.64 -8.47
C SER A 207 -23.49 5.37 -9.50
N LYS A 208 -22.89 5.81 -10.60
CA LYS A 208 -23.64 6.27 -11.78
C LYS A 208 -24.20 5.08 -12.53
#